data_AF-A0A7R9XSE2-F1
#
_entry.id   AF-A0A7R9XSE2-F1
#
_cell.length_a   1.000
_cell.length_b   1.000
_cell.length_c   1.000
_cell.angle_alpha   90.00
_cell.angle_beta   90.00
_cell.angle_gamma   90.00
#
_symmetry.space_group_name_H-M   'P 1'
#
loop_
_entity.id
_entity.type
_entity.pdbx_description
1 polymer ?
#
loop_
_entity_poly.entity_id
_entity_poly.type
_entity_poly.pdbx_seq_one_letter_code
_entity_poly.pdbx_strand_id
1 'polypeptide(L)'
;MTRETTTGGSVRERASAASARVRDAGASVADRVKWLIALARTRGGDDAWLDEDGRNATTRVMGCASASWIEAVVDEASGRVRARCASESDATRGYGTLLCEALSGGTVDECLELGDDFVDAMEIGIGSKVEKSRTNGFKNMLETAKKQLRTLRADAGGDPFPSLIVTADEVRSRGSFAASQASYLEPDAGKVKALVEALSTKKIGIVAHFYMDPEVQGILMAAKASYPHIAISDSLVMADLAVKMVEDGCETIGVLGVDFMSENVRAIIDEAGHADAKVYRMAAEDIGCSLAEAAQSESYDSYLEDASKTKNSVHVIYINTGLDTKAAANAKIPTITCTSSNVVATVLQAAAQIPDVHVFYGPDTYMGGNLAELLRRMTTWDDEDIKAMHPAHDTETVKALLPRLKYFNDGTCMVHDMFGEDVCNTVRAFYGDAYQTAHFEVPGEMFKLAMEAKDRGLGVVGSTQNILDYTCARVDEAIERALPEGERLRFVLGTETGMVTSIVRAVQARLRAARDAGVRGVEAEIVFPVSADAITATGDAEIPVVPGVVAGEGCSLDGGGAAFPDLKMNS
;
A
#
# COMPACT_ATOMS: atom_id res chain seq x y z
N MET A 1 -12.94 -11.44 46.04
CA MET A 1 -11.48 -11.45 45.87
C MET A 1 -11.00 -10.03 46.01
N THR A 2 -10.28 -9.78 47.09
CA THR A 2 -9.72 -8.50 47.52
C THR A 2 -8.71 -7.96 46.51
N ARG A 3 -8.78 -6.64 46.27
CA ARG A 3 -7.85 -5.86 45.43
C ARG A 3 -6.44 -5.89 46.04
N GLU A 4 -5.54 -6.65 45.42
CA GLU A 4 -4.12 -6.29 45.39
C GLU A 4 -3.90 -5.48 44.11
N THR A 5 -3.70 -4.18 44.28
CA THR A 5 -3.05 -3.35 43.26
C THR A 5 -1.61 -3.84 43.13
N THR A 6 -1.35 -4.75 42.20
CA THR A 6 0.00 -5.08 41.72
C THR A 6 0.55 -3.90 40.95
N THR A 7 0.98 -2.85 41.67
CA THR A 7 1.70 -1.70 41.12
C THR A 7 3.22 -1.86 41.23
N GLY A 8 3.72 -3.05 41.62
CA GLY A 8 5.13 -3.41 41.58
C GLY A 8 5.46 -4.28 40.38
N GLY A 9 6.50 -3.92 39.63
CA GLY A 9 7.02 -4.67 38.47
C GLY A 9 7.23 -3.78 37.23
N SER A 10 8.05 -4.22 36.29
CA SER A 10 8.19 -3.62 34.96
C SER A 10 6.93 -3.86 34.10
N VAL A 11 6.76 -3.09 33.01
CA VAL A 11 5.67 -3.31 32.03
C VAL A 11 5.68 -4.76 31.52
N ARG A 12 6.86 -5.31 31.22
CA ARG A 12 7.03 -6.67 30.72
C ARG A 12 6.59 -7.74 31.72
N GLU A 13 6.87 -7.55 33.00
CA GLU A 13 6.42 -8.47 34.06
C GLU A 13 4.91 -8.43 34.22
N ARG A 14 4.30 -7.23 34.19
CA ARG A 14 2.83 -7.09 34.23
C ARG A 14 2.16 -7.72 33.02
N ALA A 15 2.72 -7.49 31.82
CA ALA A 15 2.25 -8.09 30.58
C ALA A 15 2.32 -9.62 30.63
N SER A 16 3.46 -10.18 31.03
CA SER A 16 3.64 -11.63 31.17
C SER A 16 2.66 -12.25 32.18
N ALA A 17 2.46 -11.60 33.34
CA ALA A 17 1.49 -12.03 34.33
C ALA A 17 0.05 -11.95 33.81
N ALA A 18 -0.30 -10.91 33.05
CA ALA A 18 -1.60 -10.78 32.41
C ALA A 18 -1.85 -11.88 31.37
N SER A 19 -0.89 -12.18 30.50
CA SER A 19 -1.04 -13.27 29.51
C SER A 19 -1.13 -14.64 30.17
N ALA A 20 -0.35 -14.88 31.22
CA ALA A 20 -0.45 -16.11 32.02
C ALA A 20 -1.83 -16.27 32.65
N ARG A 21 -2.40 -15.20 33.26
CA ARG A 21 -3.76 -15.22 33.82
C ARG A 21 -4.80 -15.65 32.78
N VAL A 22 -4.67 -15.20 31.53
CA VAL A 22 -5.61 -15.57 30.46
C VAL A 22 -5.38 -17.02 30.02
N ARG A 23 -4.13 -17.41 29.75
CA ARG A 23 -3.80 -18.78 29.33
C ARG A 23 -4.22 -19.81 30.36
N ASP A 24 -4.02 -19.52 31.65
CA ASP A 24 -4.29 -20.40 32.76
C ASP A 24 -5.78 -20.39 33.18
N ALA A 25 -6.60 -19.48 32.62
CA ALA A 25 -8.03 -19.41 32.90
C ALA A 25 -8.84 -20.57 32.30
N GLY A 26 -8.27 -21.32 31.35
CA GLY A 26 -8.91 -22.50 30.80
C GLY A 26 -8.10 -23.19 29.71
N ALA A 27 -8.43 -24.47 29.47
CA ALA A 27 -7.72 -25.32 28.52
C ALA A 27 -8.11 -25.05 27.05
N SER A 28 -9.27 -24.42 26.81
CA SER A 28 -9.74 -24.09 25.46
C SER A 28 -9.74 -22.58 25.20
N VAL A 29 -9.61 -22.18 23.93
CA VAL A 29 -9.73 -20.76 23.50
C VAL A 29 -11.06 -20.16 23.98
N ALA A 30 -12.15 -20.92 23.91
CA ALA A 30 -13.46 -20.49 24.37
C ALA A 30 -13.49 -20.14 25.87
N ASP A 31 -12.80 -20.90 26.72
CA ASP A 31 -12.74 -20.63 28.16
C ASP A 31 -11.91 -19.38 28.46
N ARG A 32 -10.79 -19.19 27.76
CA ARG A 32 -9.95 -18.00 27.84
C ARG A 32 -10.71 -16.74 27.42
N VAL A 33 -11.51 -16.81 26.36
CA VAL A 33 -12.37 -15.70 25.89
C VAL A 33 -13.50 -15.42 26.90
N LYS A 34 -14.15 -16.46 27.45
CA LYS A 34 -15.17 -16.27 28.51
C LYS A 34 -14.58 -15.58 29.74
N TRP A 35 -13.34 -15.88 30.09
CA TRP A 35 -12.65 -15.22 31.18
C TRP A 35 -12.41 -13.73 30.90
N LEU A 36 -12.00 -13.35 29.69
CA LEU A 36 -11.88 -11.94 29.29
C LEU A 36 -13.23 -11.20 29.40
N ILE A 37 -14.31 -11.83 28.95
CA ILE A 37 -15.67 -11.28 29.07
C ILE A 37 -16.05 -11.08 30.53
N ALA A 38 -15.74 -12.05 31.40
CA ALA A 38 -15.99 -11.93 32.83
C ALA A 38 -15.17 -10.79 33.45
N LEU A 39 -13.89 -10.67 33.10
CA LEU A 39 -13.01 -9.58 33.54
C LEU A 39 -13.60 -8.21 33.19
N ALA A 40 -14.04 -8.05 31.94
CA ALA A 40 -14.65 -6.81 31.45
C ALA A 40 -15.85 -6.35 32.30
N ARG A 41 -16.64 -7.29 32.83
CA ARG A 41 -17.83 -7.01 33.65
C ARG A 41 -17.50 -6.72 35.12
N THR A 42 -16.31 -7.09 35.59
CA THR A 42 -15.91 -6.89 36.98
C THR A 42 -15.23 -5.54 37.25
N ARG A 43 -14.67 -4.89 36.21
CA ARG A 43 -14.03 -3.57 36.34
C ARG A 43 -15.10 -2.47 36.30
N GLY A 44 -15.69 -2.14 37.44
CA GLY A 44 -16.81 -1.17 37.55
C GLY A 44 -16.47 0.09 38.34
N GLY A 45 -15.49 0.88 37.89
CA GLY A 45 -15.27 2.24 38.39
C GLY A 45 -15.15 3.23 37.23
N ASP A 46 -15.69 4.44 37.40
CA ASP A 46 -15.81 5.46 36.35
C ASP A 46 -14.46 5.86 35.72
N ASP A 47 -13.35 5.73 36.46
CA ASP A 47 -11.99 6.12 36.02
C ASP A 47 -11.25 5.02 35.23
N ALA A 48 -11.81 3.82 35.13
CA ALA A 48 -11.13 2.65 34.53
C ALA A 48 -11.34 2.51 33.01
N TRP A 49 -12.30 3.27 32.46
CA TRP A 49 -12.74 3.20 31.07
C TRP A 49 -12.57 4.54 30.39
N LEU A 50 -12.49 4.51 29.07
CA LEU A 50 -12.59 5.72 28.26
C LEU A 50 -14.08 6.15 28.23
N ASP A 51 -14.32 7.41 28.59
CA ASP A 51 -15.64 8.04 28.56
C ASP A 51 -16.12 8.28 27.12
N GLU A 52 -17.33 8.82 26.96
CA GLU A 52 -17.90 9.08 25.64
C GLU A 52 -17.12 10.15 24.86
N ASP A 53 -16.66 11.22 25.53
CA ASP A 53 -15.86 12.28 24.91
C ASP A 53 -14.48 11.77 24.42
N GLY A 54 -13.91 10.81 25.14
CA GLY A 54 -12.67 10.14 24.77
C GLY A 54 -12.82 9.20 23.57
N ARG A 55 -14.04 8.79 23.16
CA ARG A 55 -14.27 7.95 21.98
C ARG A 55 -14.34 8.83 20.73
N ASN A 56 -13.20 9.00 20.07
CA ASN A 56 -13.09 9.83 18.89
C ASN A 56 -12.11 9.23 17.87
N ALA A 57 -11.94 9.90 16.73
CA ALA A 57 -11.07 9.43 15.66
C ALA A 57 -9.60 9.23 16.06
N THR A 58 -9.10 9.93 17.09
CA THR A 58 -7.70 9.83 17.55
C THR A 58 -7.45 8.63 18.45
N THR A 59 -8.45 8.21 19.22
CA THR A 59 -8.37 7.05 20.12
C THR A 59 -8.88 5.76 19.47
N ARG A 60 -9.51 5.86 18.30
CA ARG A 60 -10.06 4.74 17.53
C ARG A 60 -8.98 3.72 17.12
N VAL A 61 -9.26 2.44 17.37
CA VAL A 61 -8.39 1.31 16.98
C VAL A 61 -8.82 0.70 15.63
N MET A 62 -8.05 0.95 14.57
CA MET A 62 -8.33 0.37 13.25
C MET A 62 -8.15 -1.16 13.20
N GLY A 63 -8.86 -1.82 12.27
CA GLY A 63 -8.74 -3.28 12.04
C GLY A 63 -9.30 -4.17 13.15
N CYS A 64 -10.02 -3.61 14.13
CA CYS A 64 -10.75 -4.41 15.11
C CYS A 64 -12.16 -4.73 14.61
N ALA A 65 -12.59 -5.99 14.75
CA ALA A 65 -13.94 -6.42 14.35
C ALA A 65 -15.06 -5.69 15.13
N SER A 66 -14.77 -5.24 16.35
CA SER A 66 -15.67 -4.42 17.17
C SER A 66 -15.15 -3.00 17.28
N ALA A 67 -16.03 -1.99 17.26
CA ALA A 67 -15.63 -0.62 17.51
C ALA A 67 -14.95 -0.52 18.88
N SER A 68 -13.71 -0.04 18.87
CA SER A 68 -12.82 -0.04 20.03
C SER A 68 -11.93 1.20 20.01
N TRP A 69 -11.60 1.70 21.19
CA TRP A 69 -10.81 2.89 21.44
C TRP A 69 -9.81 2.66 22.56
N ILE A 70 -8.65 3.29 22.46
CA ILE A 70 -7.62 3.32 23.50
C ILE A 70 -6.98 4.70 23.56
N GLU A 71 -6.70 5.14 24.78
CA GLU A 71 -5.95 6.35 25.09
C GLU A 71 -4.81 5.97 26.01
N ALA A 72 -3.57 6.26 25.60
CA ALA A 72 -2.36 6.16 26.41
C ALA A 72 -1.70 7.54 26.48
N VAL A 73 -1.69 8.12 27.68
CA VAL A 73 -1.12 9.44 27.95
C VAL A 73 -0.05 9.36 29.03
N VAL A 74 0.85 10.35 29.09
CA VAL A 74 1.77 10.51 30.20
C VAL A 74 1.09 11.38 31.25
N ASP A 75 0.91 10.85 32.45
CA ASP A 75 0.40 11.61 33.59
C ASP A 75 1.46 12.62 34.05
N GLU A 76 1.14 13.92 33.99
CA GLU A 76 2.10 15.00 34.26
C GLU A 76 2.66 14.96 35.68
N ALA A 77 1.87 14.51 36.65
CA ALA A 77 2.27 14.48 38.05
C ALA A 77 3.28 13.36 38.35
N SER A 78 3.12 12.19 37.73
CA SER A 78 3.95 11.02 37.97
C SER A 78 5.02 10.79 36.90
N GLY A 79 4.88 11.39 35.72
CA GLY A 79 5.70 11.09 34.53
C GLY A 79 5.51 9.65 34.02
N ARG A 80 4.44 8.96 34.46
CA ARG A 80 4.15 7.56 34.10
C ARG A 80 3.00 7.49 33.12
N VAL A 81 2.95 6.40 32.35
CA VAL A 81 1.85 6.15 31.42
C VAL A 81 0.57 5.88 32.20
N ARG A 82 -0.54 6.45 31.74
CA ARG A 82 -1.91 6.13 32.14
C ARG A 82 -2.67 5.72 30.88
N ALA A 83 -3.23 4.51 30.89
CA ALA A 83 -3.95 3.97 29.75
C ALA A 83 -5.41 3.66 30.09
N ARG A 84 -6.34 4.04 29.20
CA ARG A 84 -7.78 3.76 29.28
C ARG A 84 -8.28 3.23 27.94
N CYS A 85 -9.29 2.37 27.95
CA CYS A 85 -9.88 1.84 26.72
C CYS A 85 -11.40 1.79 26.79
N ALA A 86 -12.04 1.64 25.62
CA ALA A 86 -13.45 1.32 25.47
C ALA A 86 -13.64 0.37 24.29
N SER A 87 -14.68 -0.45 24.31
CA SER A 87 -15.05 -1.32 23.19
C SER A 87 -16.52 -1.70 23.27
N GLU A 88 -17.17 -1.98 22.13
CA GLU A 88 -18.51 -2.56 22.09
C GLU A 88 -18.52 -4.06 22.41
N SER A 89 -17.38 -4.74 22.26
CA SER A 89 -17.22 -6.17 22.53
C SER A 89 -16.67 -6.42 23.93
N ASP A 90 -17.38 -7.17 24.77
CA ASP A 90 -16.90 -7.53 26.11
C ASP A 90 -15.56 -8.29 26.08
N ALA A 91 -15.30 -9.10 25.06
CA ALA A 91 -14.03 -9.81 24.95
C ALA A 91 -12.86 -8.85 24.66
N THR A 92 -13.08 -7.89 23.75
CA THR A 92 -12.09 -6.86 23.40
C THR A 92 -11.89 -5.89 24.57
N ARG A 93 -12.98 -5.56 25.26
CA ARG A 93 -13.00 -4.77 26.48
C ARG A 93 -12.18 -5.44 27.61
N GLY A 94 -12.29 -6.76 27.74
CA GLY A 94 -11.50 -7.56 28.69
C GLY A 94 -10.02 -7.58 28.36
N TYR A 95 -9.65 -7.72 27.09
CA TYR A 95 -8.26 -7.58 26.66
C TYR A 95 -7.73 -6.16 26.91
N GLY A 96 -8.48 -5.14 26.50
CA GLY A 96 -8.10 -3.74 26.71
C GLY A 96 -7.87 -3.42 28.18
N THR A 97 -8.63 -4.03 29.09
CA THR A 97 -8.39 -3.96 30.54
C THR A 97 -6.99 -4.44 30.92
N LEU A 98 -6.57 -5.61 30.43
CA LEU A 98 -5.24 -6.17 30.71
C LEU A 98 -4.13 -5.33 30.09
N LEU A 99 -4.32 -4.85 28.86
CA LEU A 99 -3.37 -3.97 28.21
C LEU A 99 -3.20 -2.67 29.00
N CYS A 100 -4.29 -2.04 29.43
CA CYS A 100 -4.24 -0.85 30.28
C CYS A 100 -3.55 -1.14 31.62
N GLU A 101 -3.74 -2.31 32.23
CA GLU A 101 -3.02 -2.74 33.45
C GLU A 101 -1.52 -2.92 33.22
N ALA A 102 -1.12 -3.48 32.07
CA ALA A 102 0.28 -3.66 31.73
C ALA A 102 0.99 -2.32 31.52
N LEU A 103 0.39 -1.42 30.73
CA LEU A 103 0.98 -0.14 30.37
C LEU A 103 0.97 0.88 31.52
N SER A 104 -0.12 0.94 32.30
CA SER A 104 -0.27 1.99 33.32
C SER A 104 0.78 1.87 34.43
N GLY A 105 1.37 2.99 34.82
CA GLY A 105 2.46 3.05 35.81
C GLY A 105 3.86 2.78 35.23
N GLY A 106 3.98 2.37 33.97
CA GLY A 106 5.26 2.22 33.27
C GLY A 106 5.85 3.55 32.80
N THR A 107 7.14 3.55 32.42
CA THR A 107 7.69 4.65 31.59
C THR A 107 7.24 4.50 30.14
N VAL A 108 7.39 5.57 29.35
CA VAL A 108 7.14 5.52 27.91
C VAL A 108 8.02 4.44 27.26
N ASP A 109 9.31 4.38 27.57
CA ASP A 109 10.24 3.42 26.94
C ASP A 109 9.86 1.96 27.27
N GLU A 110 9.53 1.66 28.52
CA GLU A 110 9.06 0.31 28.91
C GLU A 110 7.79 -0.10 28.15
N CYS A 111 6.88 0.86 27.89
CA CYS A 111 5.67 0.62 27.12
C CYS A 111 5.94 0.40 25.63
N LEU A 112 6.92 1.11 25.07
CA LEU A 112 7.30 0.98 23.65
C LEU A 112 8.06 -0.31 23.35
N GLU A 113 8.78 -0.86 24.33
CA GLU A 113 9.46 -2.16 24.25
C GLU A 113 8.50 -3.35 24.28
N LEU A 114 7.24 -3.16 24.66
CA LEU A 114 6.25 -4.22 24.68
C LEU A 114 5.93 -4.69 23.24
N GLY A 115 6.25 -5.96 22.97
CA GLY A 115 5.99 -6.64 21.70
C GLY A 115 4.60 -7.25 21.63
N ASP A 116 4.26 -7.77 20.44
CA ASP A 116 3.03 -8.52 20.22
C ASP A 116 3.08 -9.96 20.76
N ASP A 117 4.27 -10.41 21.19
CA ASP A 117 4.48 -11.64 21.97
C ASP A 117 3.62 -11.67 23.24
N PHE A 118 3.31 -10.49 23.81
CA PHE A 118 2.31 -10.33 24.86
C PHE A 118 0.94 -10.90 24.46
N VAL A 119 0.47 -10.58 23.25
CA VAL A 119 -0.83 -11.03 22.73
C VAL A 119 -0.78 -12.51 22.36
N ASP A 120 0.31 -12.94 21.71
CA ASP A 120 0.47 -14.33 21.27
C ASP A 120 0.57 -15.30 22.46
N ALA A 121 1.19 -14.88 23.56
CA ALA A 121 1.29 -15.64 24.81
C ALA A 121 -0.07 -15.93 25.48
N MET A 122 -1.14 -15.22 25.10
CA MET A 122 -2.51 -15.52 25.56
C MET A 122 -3.10 -16.76 24.87
N GLU A 123 -2.53 -17.17 23.73
CA GLU A 123 -2.95 -18.35 22.95
C GLU A 123 -4.45 -18.34 22.59
N ILE A 124 -4.97 -17.17 22.16
CA ILE A 124 -6.38 -16.98 21.77
C ILE A 124 -6.56 -17.01 20.24
N GLY A 125 -5.46 -16.88 19.47
CA GLY A 125 -5.48 -16.73 18.00
C GLY A 125 -5.13 -17.97 17.19
N ILE A 126 -4.93 -19.14 17.81
CA ILE A 126 -4.32 -20.33 17.17
C ILE A 126 -5.35 -21.17 16.39
N GLY A 127 -6.44 -20.58 15.89
CA GLY A 127 -7.57 -21.32 15.33
C GLY A 127 -8.20 -20.70 14.09
N SER A 128 -9.52 -20.69 14.08
CA SER A 128 -10.40 -20.20 13.02
C SER A 128 -10.12 -18.74 12.59
N LYS A 129 -10.61 -18.36 11.41
CA LYS A 129 -10.54 -16.97 10.91
C LYS A 129 -11.09 -15.94 11.92
N VAL A 130 -12.11 -16.31 12.69
CA VAL A 130 -12.69 -15.45 13.74
C VAL A 130 -11.72 -15.24 14.92
N GLU A 131 -11.01 -16.29 15.32
CA GLU A 131 -10.00 -16.22 16.39
C GLU A 131 -8.81 -15.36 15.95
N LYS A 132 -8.31 -15.56 14.72
CA LYS A 132 -7.25 -14.72 14.12
C LYS A 132 -7.68 -13.24 14.05
N SER A 133 -8.88 -12.97 13.56
CA SER A 133 -9.43 -11.59 13.47
C SER A 133 -9.48 -10.90 14.85
N ARG A 134 -9.84 -11.63 15.91
CA ARG A 134 -9.86 -11.09 17.28
C ARG A 134 -8.46 -10.74 17.77
N THR A 135 -7.52 -11.66 17.62
CA THR A 135 -6.11 -11.43 18.00
C THR A 135 -5.50 -10.27 17.25
N ASN A 136 -5.84 -10.11 15.97
CA ASN A 136 -5.42 -8.95 15.18
C ASN A 136 -5.94 -7.64 15.77
N GLY A 137 -7.22 -7.59 16.18
CA GLY A 137 -7.77 -6.45 16.91
C GLY A 137 -7.03 -6.11 18.22
N PHE A 138 -6.51 -7.12 18.92
CA PHE A 138 -5.73 -6.95 20.14
C PHE A 138 -4.33 -6.37 19.87
N LYS A 139 -3.64 -6.91 18.85
CA LYS A 139 -2.36 -6.38 18.36
C LYS A 139 -2.49 -4.94 17.88
N ASN A 140 -3.56 -4.62 17.16
CA ASN A 140 -3.81 -3.26 16.68
C ASN A 140 -4.06 -2.27 17.82
N MET A 141 -4.75 -2.67 18.88
CA MET A 141 -4.94 -1.83 20.07
C MET A 141 -3.61 -1.52 20.79
N LEU A 142 -2.68 -2.49 20.85
CA LEU A 142 -1.33 -2.27 21.38
C LEU A 142 -0.56 -1.25 20.52
N GLU A 143 -0.60 -1.39 19.20
CA GLU A 143 0.10 -0.47 18.30
C GLU A 143 -0.50 0.96 18.33
N THR A 144 -1.82 1.10 18.46
CA THR A 144 -2.47 2.41 18.66
C THR A 144 -1.97 3.09 19.95
N ALA A 145 -1.87 2.35 21.06
CA ALA A 145 -1.32 2.90 22.30
C ALA A 145 0.16 3.30 22.17
N LYS A 146 0.99 2.44 21.55
CA LYS A 146 2.42 2.73 21.34
C LYS A 146 2.64 3.96 20.46
N LYS A 147 1.83 4.13 19.42
CA LYS A 147 1.84 5.33 18.59
C LYS A 147 1.53 6.59 19.40
N GLN A 148 0.46 6.59 20.21
CA GLN A 148 0.10 7.74 21.05
C GLN A 148 1.26 8.14 21.97
N LEU A 149 1.93 7.15 22.57
CA LEU A 149 3.12 7.39 23.40
C LEU A 149 4.33 7.93 22.62
N ARG A 150 4.57 7.45 21.39
CA ARG A 150 5.64 7.99 20.52
C ARG A 150 5.37 9.44 20.13
N THR A 151 4.12 9.78 19.79
CA THR A 151 3.72 11.15 19.45
C THR A 151 3.93 12.10 20.64
N LEU A 152 3.65 11.64 21.88
CA LEU A 152 3.92 12.42 23.08
C LEU A 152 5.42 12.64 23.34
N ARG A 153 6.28 11.70 22.96
CA ARG A 153 7.75 11.79 23.13
C ARG A 153 8.41 12.72 22.12
N ALA A 154 7.82 12.90 20.94
CA ALA A 154 8.44 13.58 19.81
C ALA A 154 8.38 15.13 19.87
N ASP A 155 8.19 15.75 21.04
CA ASP A 155 8.11 17.22 21.25
C ASP A 155 7.34 17.95 20.12
N ALA A 156 6.02 17.76 20.06
CA ALA A 156 5.11 18.53 19.19
C ALA A 156 5.45 18.60 17.68
N GLY A 157 6.36 17.77 17.16
CA GLY A 157 6.51 17.54 15.73
C GLY A 157 5.30 16.75 15.22
N GLY A 158 4.51 17.33 14.33
CA GLY A 158 3.30 16.71 13.79
C GLY A 158 3.54 15.37 13.08
N ASP A 159 2.48 14.83 12.46
CA ASP A 159 2.58 13.61 11.64
C ASP A 159 3.76 13.73 10.65
N PRO A 160 4.72 12.78 10.64
CA PRO A 160 6.04 12.97 10.03
C PRO A 160 6.03 12.91 8.49
N PHE A 161 4.86 12.62 7.91
CA PHE A 161 4.67 12.47 6.48
C PHE A 161 3.56 13.40 6.00
N PRO A 162 3.67 13.95 4.79
CA PRO A 162 2.58 14.70 4.19
C PRO A 162 1.38 13.79 3.92
N SER A 163 0.17 14.34 3.98
CA SER A 163 -1.06 13.58 3.76
C SER A 163 -2.20 14.39 3.15
N LEU A 164 -3.12 13.71 2.48
CA LEU A 164 -4.41 14.24 2.03
C LEU A 164 -5.53 13.66 2.89
N ILE A 165 -6.32 14.52 3.53
CA ILE A 165 -7.53 14.14 4.26
C ILE A 165 -8.72 14.34 3.32
N VAL A 166 -9.30 13.22 2.90
CA VAL A 166 -10.45 13.15 1.99
C VAL A 166 -11.72 13.02 2.81
N THR A 167 -12.65 13.94 2.56
CA THR A 167 -14.02 13.92 3.09
C THR A 167 -15.01 13.95 1.92
N ALA A 168 -16.30 13.79 2.20
CA ALA A 168 -17.34 13.94 1.18
C ALA A 168 -17.35 15.34 0.53
N ASP A 169 -17.01 16.37 1.30
CA ASP A 169 -17.18 17.77 0.92
C ASP A 169 -15.90 18.39 0.37
N GLU A 170 -14.74 17.99 0.89
CA GLU A 170 -13.45 18.59 0.56
C GLU A 170 -12.28 17.60 0.66
N VAL A 171 -11.14 18.00 0.08
CA VAL A 171 -9.84 17.36 0.27
C VAL A 171 -8.89 18.37 0.91
N ARG A 172 -8.43 18.09 2.13
CA ARG A 172 -7.50 18.95 2.87
C ARG A 172 -6.08 18.40 2.79
N SER A 173 -5.10 19.26 2.54
CA SER A 173 -3.68 18.87 2.49
C SER A 173 -2.93 19.17 3.78
N ARG A 174 -1.99 18.29 4.14
CA ARG A 174 -1.03 18.49 5.24
C ARG A 174 0.39 18.33 4.70
N GLY A 175 1.19 19.39 4.82
CA GLY A 175 2.53 19.47 4.23
C GLY A 175 2.52 20.01 2.79
N SER A 176 3.64 20.59 2.38
CA SER A 176 3.81 21.22 1.05
C SER A 176 3.60 20.24 -0.09
N PHE A 177 4.16 19.02 0.04
CA PHE A 177 3.97 17.95 -0.94
C PHE A 177 2.48 17.65 -1.19
N ALA A 178 1.70 17.45 -0.11
CA ALA A 178 0.27 17.18 -0.24
C ALA A 178 -0.50 18.39 -0.79
N ALA A 179 -0.06 19.62 -0.51
CA ALA A 179 -0.71 20.82 -1.05
C ALA A 179 -0.59 20.88 -2.57
N SER A 180 0.59 20.55 -3.13
CA SER A 180 0.77 20.41 -4.57
C SER A 180 -0.11 19.29 -5.13
N GLN A 181 -0.16 18.11 -4.50
CA GLN A 181 -1.04 17.03 -4.96
C GLN A 181 -2.53 17.43 -4.96
N ALA A 182 -2.97 18.23 -3.98
CA ALA A 182 -4.35 18.69 -3.89
C ALA A 182 -4.73 19.66 -5.02
N SER A 183 -3.83 20.56 -5.44
CA SER A 183 -4.14 21.52 -6.52
C SER A 183 -4.42 20.82 -7.85
N TYR A 184 -3.76 19.69 -8.11
CA TYR A 184 -3.97 18.91 -9.32
C TYR A 184 -5.30 18.15 -9.36
N LEU A 185 -5.99 17.99 -8.22
CA LEU A 185 -7.32 17.36 -8.18
C LEU A 185 -8.39 18.23 -8.85
N GLU A 186 -8.20 19.54 -8.87
CA GLU A 186 -9.09 20.56 -9.43
C GLU A 186 -8.38 21.34 -10.56
N PRO A 187 -8.16 20.71 -11.73
CA PRO A 187 -7.41 21.32 -12.81
C PRO A 187 -8.14 22.53 -13.43
N ASP A 188 -7.39 23.39 -14.11
CA ASP A 188 -7.94 24.55 -14.83
C ASP A 188 -9.00 24.14 -15.87
N ALA A 189 -10.22 24.63 -15.69
CA ALA A 189 -11.36 24.28 -16.54
C ALA A 189 -11.18 24.72 -18.01
N GLY A 190 -10.38 25.77 -18.26
CA GLY A 190 -10.02 26.23 -19.60
C GLY A 190 -9.12 25.23 -20.32
N LYS A 191 -8.05 24.75 -19.66
CA LYS A 191 -7.17 23.69 -20.16
C LYS A 191 -7.96 22.41 -20.46
N VAL A 192 -8.82 21.98 -19.54
CA VAL A 192 -9.67 20.79 -19.71
C VAL A 192 -10.58 20.92 -20.94
N LYS A 193 -11.26 22.07 -21.09
CA LYS A 193 -12.14 22.31 -22.23
C LYS A 193 -11.38 22.33 -23.56
N ALA A 194 -10.23 23.00 -23.60
CA ALA A 194 -9.40 23.06 -24.81
C ALA A 194 -8.91 21.66 -25.23
N LEU A 195 -8.51 20.83 -24.26
CA LEU A 195 -8.12 19.45 -24.52
C LEU A 195 -9.29 18.64 -25.10
N VAL A 196 -10.46 18.67 -24.45
CA VAL A 196 -11.66 17.95 -24.93
C VAL A 196 -12.06 18.37 -26.34
N GLU A 197 -12.01 19.67 -26.65
CA GLU A 197 -12.29 20.20 -27.99
C GLU A 197 -11.30 19.67 -29.03
N ALA A 198 -10.00 19.65 -28.70
CA ALA A 198 -8.98 19.12 -29.59
C ALA A 198 -9.13 17.60 -29.82
N LEU A 199 -9.36 16.83 -28.76
CA LEU A 199 -9.50 15.37 -28.82
C LEU A 199 -10.74 14.97 -29.63
N SER A 200 -11.89 15.58 -29.34
CA SER A 200 -13.15 15.29 -30.04
C SER A 200 -13.11 15.69 -31.52
N THR A 201 -12.59 16.88 -31.84
CA THR A 201 -12.50 17.37 -33.23
C THR A 201 -11.61 16.47 -34.09
N LYS A 202 -10.52 15.96 -33.51
CA LYS A 202 -9.53 15.13 -34.21
C LYS A 202 -9.76 13.63 -34.02
N LYS A 203 -10.82 13.23 -33.30
CA LYS A 203 -11.13 11.84 -32.94
C LYS A 203 -9.93 11.10 -32.33
N ILE A 204 -9.30 11.73 -31.34
CA ILE A 204 -8.12 11.18 -30.67
C ILE A 204 -8.58 10.49 -29.38
N GLY A 205 -8.22 9.22 -29.21
CA GLY A 205 -8.29 8.54 -27.91
C GLY A 205 -6.99 8.76 -27.13
N ILE A 206 -7.06 8.81 -25.80
CA ILE A 206 -5.89 8.93 -24.94
C ILE A 206 -5.83 7.75 -23.99
N VAL A 207 -4.68 7.07 -23.99
CA VAL A 207 -4.32 6.12 -22.95
C VAL A 207 -3.09 6.65 -22.21
N ALA A 208 -3.19 6.71 -20.89
CA ALA A 208 -2.15 7.22 -20.02
C ALA A 208 -1.79 6.19 -18.94
N HIS A 209 -0.51 6.15 -18.56
CA HIS A 209 -0.08 5.33 -17.43
C HIS A 209 -0.40 5.98 -16.08
N PHE A 210 -0.50 5.20 -15.01
CA PHE A 210 -0.57 5.73 -13.64
C PHE A 210 0.69 6.48 -13.19
N TYR A 211 1.79 6.39 -13.95
CA TYR A 211 3.04 7.11 -13.65
C TYR A 211 3.05 8.53 -14.18
N MET A 212 2.01 8.94 -14.93
CA MET A 212 1.94 10.31 -15.44
C MET A 212 1.91 11.33 -14.31
N ASP A 213 2.48 12.50 -14.57
CA ASP A 213 2.50 13.61 -13.62
C ASP A 213 1.09 13.88 -13.05
N PRO A 214 0.96 14.13 -11.73
CA PRO A 214 -0.33 14.41 -11.12
C PRO A 214 -1.13 15.53 -11.79
N GLU A 215 -0.50 16.58 -12.33
CA GLU A 215 -1.18 17.64 -13.09
C GLU A 215 -1.83 17.07 -14.35
N VAL A 216 -1.07 16.30 -15.13
CA VAL A 216 -1.53 15.64 -16.36
C VAL A 216 -2.70 14.71 -16.04
N GLN A 217 -2.58 13.89 -14.98
CA GLN A 217 -3.66 13.01 -14.55
C GLN A 217 -4.90 13.80 -14.13
N GLY A 218 -4.73 14.90 -13.39
CA GLY A 218 -5.81 15.80 -13.00
C GLY A 218 -6.62 16.25 -14.22
N ILE A 219 -5.94 16.80 -15.22
CA ILE A 219 -6.54 17.27 -16.48
C ILE A 219 -7.23 16.13 -17.22
N LEU A 220 -6.56 14.99 -17.42
CA LEU A 220 -7.12 13.82 -18.13
C LEU A 220 -8.37 13.28 -17.44
N MET A 221 -8.36 13.18 -16.12
CA MET A 221 -9.51 12.72 -15.34
C MET A 221 -10.69 13.70 -15.41
N ALA A 222 -10.43 15.00 -15.38
CA ALA A 222 -11.48 16.00 -15.57
C ALA A 222 -12.04 15.97 -17.00
N ALA A 223 -11.18 15.83 -18.01
CA ALA A 223 -11.57 15.72 -19.41
C ALA A 223 -12.41 14.47 -19.71
N LYS A 224 -12.11 13.35 -19.04
CA LYS A 224 -12.85 12.08 -19.19
C LYS A 224 -14.34 12.22 -18.94
N ALA A 225 -14.76 13.13 -18.06
CA ALA A 225 -16.19 13.38 -17.79
C ALA A 225 -16.93 13.94 -19.01
N SER A 226 -16.23 14.63 -19.92
CA SER A 226 -16.80 15.22 -21.14
C SER A 226 -16.43 14.43 -22.40
N TYR A 227 -15.41 13.58 -22.34
CA TYR A 227 -14.91 12.82 -23.49
C TYR A 227 -14.54 11.38 -23.08
N PRO A 228 -15.31 10.36 -23.49
CA PRO A 228 -15.22 9.02 -22.93
C PRO A 228 -13.95 8.26 -23.36
N HIS A 229 -13.30 8.66 -24.44
CA HIS A 229 -12.10 8.01 -24.98
C HIS A 229 -10.80 8.47 -24.28
N ILE A 230 -10.84 8.56 -22.95
CA ILE A 230 -9.67 8.80 -22.09
C ILE A 230 -9.59 7.69 -21.05
N ALA A 231 -8.44 7.03 -20.96
CA ALA A 231 -8.15 6.01 -19.97
C ALA A 231 -6.81 6.28 -19.26
N ILE A 232 -6.81 6.00 -17.96
CA ILE A 232 -5.60 5.98 -17.12
C ILE A 232 -5.57 4.59 -16.49
N SER A 233 -4.51 3.82 -16.74
CA SER A 233 -4.41 2.42 -16.30
C SER A 233 -2.98 1.88 -16.29
N ASP A 234 -2.79 0.66 -15.80
CA ASP A 234 -1.55 -0.10 -15.95
C ASP A 234 -1.25 -0.42 -17.43
N SER A 235 0.02 -0.68 -17.76
CA SER A 235 0.50 -0.79 -19.15
C SER A 235 -0.21 -1.86 -20.01
N LEU A 236 -0.59 -3.01 -19.44
CA LEU A 236 -1.34 -4.04 -20.19
C LEU A 236 -2.74 -3.55 -20.57
N VAL A 237 -3.44 -2.95 -19.62
CA VAL A 237 -4.83 -2.50 -19.79
C VAL A 237 -4.92 -1.33 -20.78
N MET A 238 -3.86 -0.51 -20.87
CA MET A 238 -3.80 0.59 -21.83
C MET A 238 -4.00 0.11 -23.28
N ALA A 239 -3.36 -1.00 -23.65
CA ALA A 239 -3.44 -1.51 -25.01
C ALA A 239 -4.87 -2.00 -25.37
N ASP A 240 -5.49 -2.77 -24.48
CA ASP A 240 -6.87 -3.25 -24.66
C ASP A 240 -7.88 -2.09 -24.72
N LEU A 241 -7.68 -1.05 -23.91
CA LEU A 241 -8.53 0.14 -23.93
C LEU A 241 -8.34 0.96 -25.20
N ALA A 242 -7.11 1.03 -25.73
CA ALA A 242 -6.84 1.71 -26.98
C ALA A 242 -7.56 1.04 -28.17
N VAL A 243 -7.57 -0.29 -28.23
CA VAL A 243 -8.35 -1.03 -29.25
C VAL A 243 -9.82 -0.64 -29.19
N LYS A 244 -10.44 -0.66 -28.00
CA LYS A 244 -11.84 -0.25 -27.83
C LYS A 244 -12.11 1.18 -28.27
N MET A 245 -11.19 2.11 -28.01
CA MET A 245 -11.33 3.50 -28.47
C MET A 245 -11.31 3.59 -30.00
N VAL A 246 -10.47 2.79 -30.67
CA VAL A 246 -10.44 2.72 -32.14
C VAL A 246 -11.73 2.11 -32.69
N GLU A 247 -12.22 1.03 -32.08
CA GLU A 247 -13.52 0.42 -32.43
C GLU A 247 -14.69 1.40 -32.26
N ASP A 248 -14.61 2.28 -31.26
CA ASP A 248 -15.60 3.35 -31.01
C ASP A 248 -15.43 4.58 -31.94
N GLY A 249 -14.46 4.56 -32.85
CA GLY A 249 -14.31 5.56 -33.91
C GLY A 249 -13.18 6.57 -33.71
N CYS A 250 -12.28 6.37 -32.75
CA CYS A 250 -11.03 7.12 -32.71
C CYS A 250 -10.12 6.74 -33.90
N GLU A 251 -9.64 7.74 -34.65
CA GLU A 251 -8.71 7.54 -35.77
C GLU A 251 -7.25 7.56 -35.31
N THR A 252 -7.01 8.02 -34.08
CA THR A 252 -5.68 8.24 -33.53
C THR A 252 -5.68 7.97 -32.03
N ILE A 253 -4.63 7.34 -31.52
CA ILE A 253 -4.38 7.11 -30.10
C ILE A 253 -3.13 7.88 -29.69
N GLY A 254 -3.27 8.76 -28.71
CA GLY A 254 -2.14 9.36 -28.00
C GLY A 254 -1.80 8.53 -26.77
N VAL A 255 -0.54 8.13 -26.65
CA VAL A 255 -0.02 7.36 -25.53
C VAL A 255 0.82 8.28 -24.64
N LEU A 256 0.39 8.43 -23.39
CA LEU A 256 1.17 9.10 -22.34
C LEU A 256 1.77 8.04 -21.41
N GLY A 257 3.08 7.93 -21.41
CA GLY A 257 3.85 6.93 -20.69
C GLY A 257 5.31 6.99 -21.15
N VAL A 258 5.89 5.84 -21.46
CA VAL A 258 7.26 5.72 -22.00
C VAL A 258 7.24 4.93 -23.31
N ASP A 259 8.40 4.83 -23.98
CA ASP A 259 8.53 4.25 -25.32
C ASP A 259 7.90 2.85 -25.44
N PHE A 260 8.27 1.91 -24.57
CA PHE A 260 7.76 0.54 -24.64
C PHE A 260 6.24 0.43 -24.46
N MET A 261 5.60 1.37 -23.75
CA MET A 261 4.14 1.38 -23.60
C MET A 261 3.48 1.77 -24.93
N SER A 262 4.07 2.71 -25.64
CA SER A 262 3.61 3.14 -26.97
C SER A 262 3.81 2.02 -28.00
N GLU A 263 4.95 1.32 -27.94
CA GLU A 263 5.22 0.14 -28.75
C GLU A 263 4.20 -0.98 -28.49
N ASN A 264 3.89 -1.25 -27.22
CA ASN A 264 2.89 -2.26 -26.84
C ASN A 264 1.50 -1.90 -27.38
N VAL A 265 1.05 -0.66 -27.22
CA VAL A 265 -0.23 -0.18 -27.77
C VAL A 265 -0.28 -0.36 -29.29
N ARG A 266 0.80 0.02 -30.00
CA ARG A 266 0.90 -0.17 -31.46
C ARG A 266 0.77 -1.64 -31.85
N ALA A 267 1.53 -2.52 -31.19
CA ALA A 267 1.53 -3.96 -31.48
C ALA A 267 0.14 -4.60 -31.31
N ILE A 268 -0.56 -4.28 -30.21
CA ILE A 268 -1.89 -4.85 -29.93
C ILE A 268 -2.97 -4.30 -30.87
N ILE A 269 -2.91 -3.01 -31.24
CA ILE A 269 -3.82 -2.45 -32.25
C ILE A 269 -3.61 -3.11 -33.63
N ASP A 270 -2.36 -3.40 -34.00
CA ASP A 270 -2.07 -4.14 -35.25
C ASP A 270 -2.61 -5.57 -35.20
N GLU A 271 -2.40 -6.28 -34.08
CA GLU A 271 -2.93 -7.63 -33.87
C GLU A 271 -4.46 -7.68 -33.95
N ALA A 272 -5.14 -6.66 -33.39
CA ALA A 272 -6.59 -6.50 -33.47
C ALA A 272 -7.10 -6.16 -34.87
N GLY A 273 -6.21 -5.95 -35.85
CA GLY A 273 -6.57 -5.69 -37.25
C GLY A 273 -6.81 -4.22 -37.58
N HIS A 274 -6.39 -3.30 -36.71
CA HIS A 274 -6.59 -1.85 -36.84
C HIS A 274 -5.30 -1.11 -37.24
N ALA A 275 -4.55 -1.66 -38.19
CA ALA A 275 -3.25 -1.12 -38.61
C ALA A 275 -3.30 0.29 -39.22
N ASP A 276 -4.48 0.76 -39.61
CA ASP A 276 -4.75 2.09 -40.12
C ASP A 276 -4.86 3.18 -39.04
N ALA A 277 -5.19 2.79 -37.79
CA ALA A 277 -5.21 3.71 -36.66
C ALA A 277 -3.80 4.23 -36.36
N LYS A 278 -3.67 5.54 -36.10
CA LYS A 278 -2.37 6.14 -35.80
C LYS A 278 -2.09 6.04 -34.30
N VAL A 279 -0.88 5.65 -33.92
CA VAL A 279 -0.44 5.65 -32.51
C VAL A 279 0.70 6.65 -32.37
N TYR A 280 0.50 7.65 -31.51
CA TYR A 280 1.51 8.65 -31.20
C TYR A 280 1.98 8.50 -29.77
N ARG A 281 3.29 8.30 -29.62
CA ARG A 281 4.00 8.60 -28.39
C ARG A 281 3.97 10.11 -28.18
N MET A 282 3.44 10.57 -27.05
CA MET A 282 3.19 12.00 -26.79
C MET A 282 4.43 12.77 -26.29
N ALA A 283 5.62 12.42 -26.78
CA ALA A 283 6.88 13.13 -26.51
C ALA A 283 7.69 13.26 -27.80
N ALA A 284 8.43 14.36 -27.94
CA ALA A 284 9.35 14.56 -29.06
C ALA A 284 10.74 13.99 -28.74
N GLU A 285 11.20 14.19 -27.51
CA GLU A 285 12.44 13.69 -26.91
C GLU A 285 12.40 12.20 -26.55
N ASP A 286 13.55 11.61 -26.30
CA ASP A 286 13.66 10.21 -25.85
C ASP A 286 13.09 10.06 -24.43
N ILE A 287 12.16 9.13 -24.24
CA ILE A 287 11.50 8.87 -22.97
C ILE A 287 11.64 7.40 -22.58
N GLY A 288 12.02 7.13 -21.34
CA GLY A 288 12.47 5.80 -20.94
C GLY A 288 12.33 5.56 -19.44
N CYS A 289 12.74 4.37 -19.02
CA CYS A 289 12.73 3.96 -17.61
C CYS A 289 14.02 3.21 -17.29
N SER A 290 14.56 3.43 -16.09
CA SER A 290 15.78 2.77 -15.59
C SER A 290 15.71 1.24 -15.66
N LEU A 291 14.51 0.65 -15.50
CA LEU A 291 14.31 -0.79 -15.65
C LEU A 291 14.49 -1.27 -17.10
N ALA A 292 14.01 -0.50 -18.08
CA ALA A 292 14.16 -0.87 -19.48
C ALA A 292 15.63 -0.81 -19.89
N GLU A 293 16.36 0.21 -19.42
CA GLU A 293 17.81 0.33 -19.62
C GLU A 293 18.58 -0.83 -18.96
N ALA A 294 18.19 -1.21 -17.73
CA ALA A 294 18.79 -2.35 -17.05
C ALA A 294 18.61 -3.66 -17.85
N ALA A 295 17.47 -3.86 -18.50
CA ALA A 295 17.23 -5.05 -19.34
C ALA A 295 18.03 -5.06 -20.66
N GLN A 296 18.63 -3.93 -21.05
CA GLN A 296 19.48 -3.80 -22.23
C GLN A 296 20.98 -3.89 -21.89
N SER A 297 21.33 -4.04 -20.62
CA SER A 297 22.71 -4.11 -20.14
C SER A 297 23.41 -5.43 -20.49
N GLU A 298 24.74 -5.40 -20.53
CA GLU A 298 25.56 -6.63 -20.67
C GLU A 298 25.36 -7.61 -19.50
N SER A 299 25.07 -7.10 -18.29
CA SER A 299 24.81 -7.94 -17.12
C SER A 299 23.49 -8.70 -17.26
N TYR A 300 22.44 -8.07 -17.83
CA TYR A 300 21.19 -8.74 -18.16
C TYR A 300 21.38 -9.79 -19.26
N ASP A 301 22.18 -9.48 -20.27
CA ASP A 301 22.45 -10.42 -21.35
C ASP A 301 23.15 -11.70 -20.84
N SER A 302 24.18 -11.53 -20.00
CA SER A 302 24.87 -12.61 -19.30
C SER A 302 23.93 -13.43 -18.41
N TYR A 303 23.00 -12.77 -17.71
CA TYR A 303 21.97 -13.43 -16.91
C TYR A 303 21.07 -14.35 -17.76
N LEU A 304 20.65 -13.91 -18.96
CA LEU A 304 19.87 -14.74 -19.89
C LEU A 304 20.72 -15.87 -20.51
N GLU A 305 22.00 -15.64 -20.77
CA GLU A 305 22.91 -16.70 -21.22
C GLU A 305 23.04 -17.81 -20.18
N ASP A 306 23.17 -17.47 -18.89
CA ASP A 306 23.20 -18.45 -17.81
C ASP A 306 21.86 -19.18 -17.64
N ALA A 307 20.75 -18.50 -17.89
CA ALA A 307 19.43 -19.12 -17.96
C ALA A 307 19.33 -20.15 -19.10
N SER A 308 19.90 -19.85 -20.27
CA SER A 308 19.88 -20.76 -21.44
C SER A 308 20.62 -22.08 -21.20
N LYS A 309 21.62 -22.07 -20.30
CA LYS A 309 22.39 -23.26 -19.90
C LYS A 309 21.61 -24.14 -18.91
N THR A 310 20.55 -23.62 -18.30
CA THR A 310 19.75 -24.32 -17.29
C THR A 310 18.64 -25.13 -17.98
N LYS A 311 18.52 -26.43 -17.65
CA LYS A 311 17.46 -27.28 -18.19
C LYS A 311 16.09 -26.80 -17.68
N ASN A 312 15.08 -26.84 -18.56
CA ASN A 312 13.71 -26.40 -18.26
C ASN A 312 13.65 -24.97 -17.71
N SER A 313 14.47 -24.05 -18.25
CA SER A 313 14.40 -22.64 -17.89
C SER A 313 13.28 -21.92 -18.64
N VAL A 314 12.63 -21.00 -17.94
CA VAL A 314 11.72 -20.02 -18.50
C VAL A 314 12.09 -18.64 -17.97
N HIS A 315 12.04 -17.66 -18.84
CA HIS A 315 12.23 -16.27 -18.48
C HIS A 315 10.89 -15.58 -18.32
N VAL A 316 10.72 -14.90 -17.19
CA VAL A 316 9.55 -14.09 -16.89
C VAL A 316 10.01 -12.64 -16.87
N ILE A 317 9.74 -11.92 -17.95
CA ILE A 317 10.17 -10.54 -18.14
C ILE A 317 9.07 -9.58 -17.74
N TYR A 318 9.41 -8.57 -16.95
CA TYR A 318 8.48 -7.52 -16.59
C TYR A 318 8.13 -6.66 -17.81
N ILE A 319 6.88 -6.20 -17.90
CA ILE A 319 6.38 -5.44 -19.05
C ILE A 319 7.19 -4.15 -19.31
N ASN A 320 7.80 -3.60 -18.26
CA ASN A 320 8.59 -2.36 -18.27
C ASN A 320 9.95 -2.51 -18.99
N THR A 321 9.91 -3.00 -20.23
CA THR A 321 11.06 -3.35 -21.10
C THR A 321 10.66 -3.16 -22.56
N GLY A 322 11.62 -2.90 -23.46
CA GLY A 322 11.33 -2.73 -24.91
C GLY A 322 10.83 -4.01 -25.59
N LEU A 323 10.09 -3.89 -26.70
CA LEU A 323 9.68 -5.06 -27.50
C LEU A 323 10.87 -5.79 -28.11
N ASP A 324 11.90 -5.05 -28.52
CA ASP A 324 13.17 -5.57 -29.01
C ASP A 324 13.87 -6.46 -27.98
N THR A 325 13.87 -6.02 -26.72
CA THR A 325 14.47 -6.69 -25.57
C THR A 325 13.72 -7.98 -25.27
N LYS A 326 12.38 -7.94 -25.30
CA LYS A 326 11.54 -9.14 -25.17
C LYS A 326 11.80 -10.14 -26.30
N ALA A 327 11.90 -9.67 -27.54
CA ALA A 327 12.17 -10.52 -28.70
C ALA A 327 13.57 -11.16 -28.64
N ALA A 328 14.59 -10.38 -28.27
CA ALA A 328 15.95 -10.86 -28.10
C ALA A 328 16.05 -11.90 -26.96
N ALA A 329 15.38 -11.66 -25.84
CA ALA A 329 15.30 -12.62 -24.75
C ALA A 329 14.59 -13.91 -25.19
N ASN A 330 13.47 -13.80 -25.89
CA ASN A 330 12.71 -14.96 -26.39
C ASN A 330 13.50 -15.80 -27.40
N ALA A 331 14.39 -15.17 -28.19
CA ALA A 331 15.27 -15.88 -29.11
C ALA A 331 16.33 -16.73 -28.37
N LYS A 332 16.68 -16.38 -27.13
CA LYS A 332 17.64 -17.12 -26.29
C LYS A 332 16.95 -18.21 -25.45
N ILE A 333 15.85 -17.86 -24.80
CA ILE A 333 15.10 -18.71 -23.87
C ILE A 333 13.61 -18.40 -23.94
N PRO A 334 12.71 -19.40 -23.78
CA PRO A 334 11.28 -19.16 -23.75
C PRO A 334 10.93 -18.04 -22.76
N THR A 335 10.35 -16.96 -23.27
CA THR A 335 10.12 -15.74 -22.51
C THR A 335 8.63 -15.43 -22.42
N ILE A 336 8.15 -15.16 -21.21
CA ILE A 336 6.77 -14.79 -20.89
C ILE A 336 6.79 -13.38 -20.30
N THR A 337 5.97 -12.48 -20.82
CA THR A 337 5.82 -11.14 -20.25
C THR A 337 4.84 -11.14 -19.07
N CYS A 338 5.14 -10.42 -18.00
CA CYS A 338 4.27 -10.24 -16.84
C CYS A 338 4.12 -8.77 -16.44
N THR A 339 3.13 -8.49 -15.58
CA THR A 339 2.98 -7.24 -14.83
C THR A 339 3.08 -7.51 -13.33
N SER A 340 3.13 -6.45 -12.51
CA SER A 340 3.04 -6.58 -11.05
C SER A 340 1.73 -7.27 -10.61
N SER A 341 0.65 -7.14 -11.39
CA SER A 341 -0.65 -7.77 -11.11
C SER A 341 -0.70 -9.27 -11.39
N ASN A 342 0.16 -9.82 -12.24
CA ASN A 342 0.10 -11.24 -12.63
C ASN A 342 1.40 -12.03 -12.42
N VAL A 343 2.49 -11.40 -11.98
CA VAL A 343 3.81 -12.06 -11.82
C VAL A 343 3.74 -13.34 -10.98
N VAL A 344 3.02 -13.32 -9.86
CA VAL A 344 2.85 -14.50 -8.99
C VAL A 344 2.11 -15.62 -9.72
N ALA A 345 1.01 -15.29 -10.39
CA ALA A 345 0.21 -16.25 -11.15
C ALA A 345 1.03 -16.84 -12.31
N THR A 346 1.80 -16.02 -13.02
CA THR A 346 2.69 -16.46 -14.11
C THR A 346 3.74 -17.46 -13.63
N VAL A 347 4.40 -17.18 -12.51
CA VAL A 347 5.43 -18.06 -11.92
C VAL A 347 4.85 -19.39 -11.45
N LEU A 348 3.71 -19.35 -10.74
CA LEU A 348 3.02 -20.56 -10.30
C LEU A 348 2.50 -21.37 -11.50
N GLN A 349 1.87 -20.71 -12.47
CA GLN A 349 1.35 -21.39 -13.66
C GLN A 349 2.46 -22.09 -14.48
N ALA A 350 3.62 -21.45 -14.62
CA ALA A 350 4.79 -22.07 -15.24
C ALA A 350 5.26 -23.30 -14.46
N ALA A 351 5.32 -23.21 -13.13
CA ALA A 351 5.70 -24.32 -12.26
C ALA A 351 4.70 -25.49 -12.28
N ALA A 352 3.42 -25.21 -12.52
CA ALA A 352 2.39 -26.24 -12.68
C ALA A 352 2.46 -26.96 -14.04
N GLN A 353 2.89 -26.27 -15.10
CA GLN A 353 2.89 -26.81 -16.47
C GLN A 353 4.22 -27.43 -16.89
N ILE A 354 5.34 -26.92 -16.35
CA ILE A 354 6.68 -27.30 -16.75
C ILE A 354 7.35 -28.05 -15.57
N PRO A 355 7.50 -29.38 -15.66
CA PRO A 355 8.18 -30.15 -14.63
C PRO A 355 9.60 -29.64 -14.37
N ASP A 356 9.96 -29.49 -13.10
CA ASP A 356 11.29 -29.02 -12.67
C ASP A 356 11.71 -27.66 -13.27
N VAL A 357 10.76 -26.80 -13.64
CA VAL A 357 11.06 -25.48 -14.21
C VAL A 357 12.00 -24.65 -13.34
N HIS A 358 12.92 -23.95 -13.98
CA HIS A 358 13.70 -22.87 -13.39
C HIS A 358 13.17 -21.54 -13.91
N VAL A 359 12.66 -20.71 -13.02
CA VAL A 359 12.12 -19.40 -13.39
C VAL A 359 13.22 -18.37 -13.23
N PHE A 360 13.47 -17.61 -14.28
CA PHE A 360 14.40 -16.48 -14.29
C PHE A 360 13.57 -15.21 -14.46
N TYR A 361 13.48 -14.39 -13.43
CA TYR A 361 12.68 -13.17 -13.42
C TYR A 361 13.57 -11.90 -13.55
N GLY A 362 13.11 -10.91 -14.29
CA GLY A 362 13.78 -9.62 -14.40
C GLY A 362 12.99 -8.57 -15.20
N PRO A 363 13.49 -7.32 -15.31
CA PRO A 363 14.76 -6.83 -14.75
C PRO A 363 14.64 -6.25 -13.33
N ASP A 364 13.44 -6.19 -12.74
CA ASP A 364 13.27 -5.53 -11.45
C ASP A 364 13.80 -6.37 -10.27
N THR A 365 14.83 -5.87 -9.59
CA THR A 365 15.48 -6.56 -8.47
C THR A 365 14.58 -6.66 -7.25
N TYR A 366 13.86 -5.57 -6.93
CA TYR A 366 12.98 -5.53 -5.77
C TYR A 366 11.78 -6.43 -5.96
N MET A 367 11.10 -6.38 -7.11
CA MET A 367 10.00 -7.28 -7.42
C MET A 367 10.45 -8.75 -7.42
N GLY A 368 11.66 -9.04 -7.91
CA GLY A 368 12.24 -10.38 -7.86
C GLY A 368 12.49 -10.89 -6.44
N GLY A 369 13.10 -10.06 -5.60
CA GLY A 369 13.32 -10.35 -4.18
C GLY A 369 12.01 -10.49 -3.39
N ASN A 370 11.04 -9.62 -3.66
CA ASN A 370 9.72 -9.62 -3.04
C ASN A 370 8.88 -10.84 -3.45
N LEU A 371 8.98 -11.27 -4.70
CA LEU A 371 8.39 -12.53 -5.17
C LEU A 371 9.00 -13.73 -4.41
N ALA A 372 10.33 -13.76 -4.25
CA ALA A 372 10.99 -14.81 -3.49
C ALA A 372 10.60 -14.81 -2.01
N GLU A 373 10.46 -13.64 -1.39
CA GLU A 373 9.97 -13.49 -0.01
C GLU A 373 8.51 -13.93 0.12
N LEU A 374 7.64 -13.57 -0.84
CA LEU A 374 6.26 -14.05 -0.86
C LEU A 374 6.20 -15.57 -0.93
N LEU A 375 6.93 -16.20 -1.87
CA LEU A 375 6.98 -17.66 -1.97
C LEU A 375 7.54 -18.30 -0.69
N ARG A 376 8.56 -17.69 -0.05
CA ARG A 376 9.08 -18.14 1.24
C ARG A 376 7.99 -18.11 2.32
N ARG A 377 7.21 -17.03 2.41
CA ARG A 377 6.08 -16.94 3.36
C ARG A 377 4.97 -17.95 3.04
N MET A 378 4.67 -18.18 1.77
CA MET A 378 3.70 -19.19 1.35
C MET A 378 4.08 -20.61 1.83
N THR A 379 5.35 -20.89 2.11
CA THR A 379 5.76 -22.19 2.70
C THR A 379 5.25 -22.43 4.13
N THR A 380 4.69 -21.42 4.79
CA THR A 380 4.09 -21.52 6.12
C THR A 380 2.56 -21.33 6.11
N TRP A 381 1.97 -21.07 4.94
CA TRP A 381 0.53 -20.95 4.79
C TRP A 381 -0.14 -22.31 4.80
N ASP A 382 -1.47 -22.33 5.00
CA ASP A 382 -2.24 -23.55 4.77
C ASP A 382 -2.43 -23.81 3.27
N ASP A 383 -2.67 -25.07 2.92
CA ASP A 383 -2.83 -25.48 1.52
C ASP A 383 -4.08 -24.85 0.87
N GLU A 384 -5.09 -24.47 1.66
CA GLU A 384 -6.30 -23.83 1.13
C GLU A 384 -6.01 -22.42 0.63
N ASP A 385 -5.25 -21.63 1.40
CA ASP A 385 -4.82 -20.28 1.03
C ASP A 385 -3.87 -20.32 -0.19
N ILE A 386 -3.00 -21.33 -0.29
CA ILE A 386 -2.13 -21.51 -1.48
C ILE A 386 -2.97 -21.89 -2.71
N LYS A 387 -3.94 -22.81 -2.57
CA LYS A 387 -4.83 -23.21 -3.67
C LYS A 387 -5.73 -22.08 -4.15
N ALA A 388 -6.09 -21.15 -3.25
CA ALA A 388 -6.82 -19.94 -3.62
C ALA A 388 -5.99 -19.03 -4.55
N MET A 389 -4.66 -19.05 -4.42
CA MET A 389 -3.75 -18.35 -5.34
C MET A 389 -3.57 -19.12 -6.66
N HIS A 390 -3.34 -20.44 -6.58
CA HIS A 390 -3.27 -21.30 -7.76
C HIS A 390 -3.61 -22.76 -7.41
N PRO A 391 -4.60 -23.39 -8.06
CA PRO A 391 -5.18 -24.66 -7.63
C PRO A 391 -4.24 -25.87 -7.71
N ALA A 392 -3.17 -25.78 -8.51
CA ALA A 392 -2.17 -26.84 -8.65
C ALA A 392 -1.04 -26.79 -7.61
N HIS A 393 -1.07 -25.85 -6.68
CA HIS A 393 -0.01 -25.66 -5.68
C HIS A 393 -0.50 -25.89 -4.26
N ASP A 394 0.46 -26.24 -3.42
CA ASP A 394 0.36 -26.52 -2.00
C ASP A 394 1.70 -26.13 -1.34
N THR A 395 1.82 -26.32 -0.02
CA THR A 395 3.04 -25.94 0.70
C THR A 395 4.30 -26.62 0.13
N GLU A 396 4.22 -27.90 -0.25
CA GLU A 396 5.38 -28.69 -0.68
C GLU A 396 5.85 -28.32 -2.08
N THR A 397 4.92 -28.10 -3.01
CA THR A 397 5.24 -27.64 -4.37
C THR A 397 5.86 -26.23 -4.36
N VAL A 398 5.39 -25.34 -3.49
CA VAL A 398 5.99 -24.00 -3.32
C VAL A 398 7.40 -24.10 -2.73
N LYS A 399 7.61 -24.93 -1.70
CA LYS A 399 8.97 -25.20 -1.15
C LYS A 399 9.92 -25.73 -2.22
N ALA A 400 9.43 -26.61 -3.11
CA ALA A 400 10.22 -27.16 -4.20
C ALA A 400 10.51 -26.14 -5.32
N LEU A 401 9.63 -25.15 -5.53
CA LEU A 401 9.81 -24.08 -6.52
C LEU A 401 10.79 -23.01 -6.04
N LEU A 402 10.74 -22.63 -4.76
CA LEU A 402 11.54 -21.54 -4.18
C LEU A 402 13.04 -21.57 -4.55
N PRO A 403 13.78 -22.69 -4.45
CA PRO A 403 15.20 -22.74 -4.83
C PRO A 403 15.44 -22.65 -6.36
N ARG A 404 14.39 -22.81 -7.18
CA ARG A 404 14.43 -22.73 -8.64
C ARG A 404 13.97 -21.38 -9.19
N LEU A 405 13.46 -20.50 -8.34
CA LEU A 405 13.25 -19.09 -8.67
C LEU A 405 14.58 -18.34 -8.58
N LYS A 406 15.02 -17.79 -9.70
CA LYS A 406 16.15 -16.87 -9.80
C LYS A 406 15.61 -15.53 -10.28
N TYR A 407 16.24 -14.45 -9.86
CA TYR A 407 15.90 -13.11 -10.32
C TYR A 407 17.15 -12.27 -10.56
N PHE A 408 17.05 -11.30 -11.46
CA PHE A 408 18.10 -10.34 -11.77
C PHE A 408 18.32 -9.38 -10.59
N ASN A 409 19.58 -8.99 -10.32
CA ASN A 409 19.95 -8.22 -9.12
C ASN A 409 20.55 -6.83 -9.43
N ASP A 410 20.44 -6.38 -10.67
CA ASP A 410 21.12 -5.17 -11.17
C ASP A 410 20.17 -4.29 -11.99
N GLY A 411 18.90 -4.29 -11.60
CA GLY A 411 17.87 -3.44 -12.20
C GLY A 411 16.92 -2.91 -11.14
N THR A 412 16.79 -1.59 -11.05
CA THR A 412 15.98 -0.94 -10.03
C THR A 412 15.10 0.14 -10.65
N CYS A 413 13.83 0.17 -10.25
CA CYS A 413 12.95 1.29 -10.52
C CYS A 413 13.31 2.43 -9.56
N MET A 414 13.88 3.52 -10.07
CA MET A 414 14.28 4.64 -9.21
C MET A 414 13.08 5.29 -8.51
N VAL A 415 11.89 5.17 -9.10
CA VAL A 415 10.65 5.68 -8.51
C VAL A 415 10.36 5.02 -7.16
N HIS A 416 10.49 3.71 -7.05
CA HIS A 416 10.18 3.00 -5.80
C HIS A 416 11.37 2.94 -4.84
N ASP A 417 12.58 3.26 -5.28
CA ASP A 417 13.80 3.25 -4.44
C ASP A 417 13.72 4.20 -3.24
N MET A 418 12.87 5.23 -3.29
CA MET A 418 12.66 6.19 -2.19
C MET A 418 12.06 5.58 -0.91
N PHE A 419 11.48 4.36 -0.96
CA PHE A 419 10.86 3.71 0.21
C PHE A 419 11.86 2.90 1.06
N GLY A 420 13.08 3.40 1.20
CA GLY A 420 14.16 2.76 1.95
C GLY A 420 13.91 2.60 3.45
N GLU A 421 14.94 2.13 4.16
CA GLU A 421 14.86 1.73 5.57
C GLU A 421 14.38 2.85 6.52
N ASP A 422 14.87 4.08 6.35
CA ASP A 422 14.50 5.23 7.20
C ASP A 422 13.01 5.59 7.09
N VAL A 423 12.47 5.53 5.88
CA VAL A 423 11.03 5.73 5.62
C VAL A 423 10.24 4.64 6.32
N CYS A 424 10.64 3.37 6.16
CA CYS A 424 9.98 2.23 6.80
C CYS A 424 10.01 2.31 8.33
N ASN A 425 11.13 2.74 8.91
CA ASN A 425 11.27 2.95 10.35
C ASN A 425 10.31 4.03 10.86
N THR A 426 10.17 5.12 10.10
CA THR A 426 9.21 6.19 10.40
C THR A 426 7.76 5.71 10.29
N VAL A 427 7.42 4.93 9.25
CA VAL A 427 6.09 4.30 9.11
C VAL A 427 5.80 3.40 10.30
N ARG A 428 6.74 2.52 10.69
CA ARG A 428 6.58 1.62 11.84
C ARG A 428 6.38 2.39 13.15
N ALA A 429 7.08 3.50 13.32
CA ALA A 429 6.97 4.32 14.52
C ALA A 429 5.62 5.04 14.62
N PHE A 430 5.18 5.73 13.56
CA PHE A 430 4.07 6.69 13.64
C PHE A 430 2.77 6.22 12.98
N TYR A 431 2.83 5.18 12.15
CA TYR A 431 1.71 4.65 11.36
C TYR A 431 1.58 3.12 11.47
N GLY A 432 2.11 2.52 12.55
CA GLY A 432 1.99 1.08 12.83
C GLY A 432 0.54 0.59 13.03
N ASP A 433 -0.39 1.51 13.32
CA ASP A 433 -1.82 1.24 13.46
C ASP A 433 -2.64 1.59 12.20
N ALA A 434 -2.01 2.13 11.15
CA ALA A 434 -2.65 2.50 9.90
C ALA A 434 -2.76 1.31 8.93
N TYR A 435 -3.60 1.45 7.91
CA TYR A 435 -3.56 0.55 6.77
C TYR A 435 -2.28 0.77 5.97
N GLN A 436 -1.52 -0.28 5.70
CA GLN A 436 -0.25 -0.21 5.00
C GLN A 436 -0.36 -0.91 3.65
N THR A 437 -0.07 -0.17 2.59
CA THR A 437 -0.15 -0.69 1.22
C THR A 437 1.25 -0.67 0.61
N ALA A 438 1.59 -1.67 -0.19
CA ALA A 438 2.87 -1.71 -0.88
C ALA A 438 2.72 -2.29 -2.30
N HIS A 439 3.38 -1.64 -3.26
CA HIS A 439 3.57 -2.17 -4.60
C HIS A 439 4.63 -3.28 -4.60
N PHE A 440 4.62 -4.18 -5.58
CA PHE A 440 5.65 -5.23 -5.68
C PHE A 440 7.06 -4.69 -5.97
N GLU A 441 7.18 -3.50 -6.56
CA GLU A 441 8.46 -2.86 -6.93
C GLU A 441 9.15 -2.13 -5.76
N VAL A 442 8.51 -2.00 -4.59
CA VAL A 442 9.15 -1.30 -3.46
C VAL A 442 10.31 -2.09 -2.85
N PRO A 443 11.29 -1.41 -2.25
CA PRO A 443 12.31 -2.02 -1.40
C PRO A 443 11.74 -3.06 -0.42
N GLY A 444 12.51 -4.12 -0.18
CA GLY A 444 12.07 -5.27 0.60
C GLY A 444 11.61 -4.92 2.01
N GLU A 445 12.13 -3.84 2.58
CA GLU A 445 11.74 -3.29 3.88
C GLU A 445 10.28 -2.82 3.89
N MET A 446 9.85 -2.07 2.87
CA MET A 446 8.47 -1.57 2.74
C MET A 446 7.51 -2.73 2.41
N PHE A 447 7.95 -3.66 1.57
CA PHE A 447 7.19 -4.89 1.28
C PHE A 447 6.94 -5.71 2.56
N LYS A 448 7.98 -5.96 3.36
CA LYS A 448 7.88 -6.69 4.63
C LYS A 448 6.95 -5.98 5.60
N LEU A 449 7.05 -4.66 5.70
CA LEU A 449 6.20 -3.84 6.56
C LEU A 449 4.72 -3.98 6.19
N ALA A 450 4.37 -3.89 4.90
CA ALA A 450 3.00 -4.09 4.44
C ALA A 450 2.52 -5.55 4.62
N MET A 451 3.41 -6.54 4.49
CA MET A 451 3.10 -7.94 4.79
C MET A 451 2.84 -8.17 6.29
N GLU A 452 3.62 -7.57 7.19
CA GLU A 452 3.39 -7.61 8.64
C GLU A 452 2.05 -6.97 9.00
N ALA A 453 1.67 -5.88 8.33
CA ALA A 453 0.35 -5.30 8.48
C ALA A 453 -0.76 -6.20 7.91
N LYS A 454 -0.51 -6.88 6.77
CA LYS A 454 -1.46 -7.84 6.18
C LYS A 454 -1.74 -9.00 7.14
N ASP A 455 -0.72 -9.51 7.83
CA ASP A 455 -0.87 -10.55 8.85
C ASP A 455 -1.80 -10.08 10.00
N ARG A 456 -1.80 -8.77 10.30
CA ARG A 456 -2.71 -8.11 11.25
C ARG A 456 -4.04 -7.62 10.66
N GLY A 457 -4.34 -7.93 9.39
CA GLY A 457 -5.55 -7.48 8.70
C GLY A 457 -5.57 -5.98 8.37
N LEU A 458 -4.42 -5.33 8.41
CA LEU A 458 -4.22 -3.91 8.11
C LEU A 458 -3.35 -3.68 6.87
N GLY A 459 -3.06 -4.70 6.05
CA GLY A 459 -2.17 -4.52 4.91
C GLY A 459 -2.58 -5.19 3.63
N VAL A 460 -2.07 -4.66 2.52
CA VAL A 460 -2.16 -5.24 1.18
C VAL A 460 -0.83 -5.06 0.45
N VAL A 461 -0.48 -6.08 -0.32
CA VAL A 461 0.66 -6.06 -1.23
C VAL A 461 0.14 -6.51 -2.58
N GLY A 462 0.46 -5.77 -3.64
CA GLY A 462 -0.07 -6.07 -4.96
C GLY A 462 0.32 -5.05 -6.02
N SER A 463 -0.43 -5.06 -7.12
CA SER A 463 -0.38 -3.96 -8.09
C SER A 463 -1.07 -2.73 -7.55
N THR A 464 -0.87 -1.64 -8.28
CA THR A 464 -1.59 -0.38 -8.15
C THR A 464 -3.11 -0.54 -8.03
N GLN A 465 -3.72 -1.41 -8.85
CA GLN A 465 -5.16 -1.72 -8.75
C GLN A 465 -5.52 -2.41 -7.43
N ASN A 466 -4.69 -3.34 -6.93
CA ASN A 466 -4.95 -4.01 -5.66
C ASN A 466 -4.94 -3.02 -4.48
N ILE A 467 -4.05 -2.02 -4.52
CA ILE A 467 -4.00 -0.94 -3.52
C ILE A 467 -5.29 -0.11 -3.55
N LEU A 468 -5.74 0.27 -4.75
CA LEU A 468 -6.99 1.04 -4.93
C LEU A 468 -8.21 0.27 -4.42
N ASP A 469 -8.36 -0.99 -4.83
CA ASP A 469 -9.49 -1.84 -4.45
C ASP A 469 -9.53 -2.07 -2.94
N TYR A 470 -8.37 -2.33 -2.33
CA TYR A 470 -8.24 -2.50 -0.89
C TYR A 470 -8.62 -1.23 -0.14
N THR A 471 -8.13 -0.06 -0.58
CA THR A 471 -8.45 1.23 0.03
C THR A 471 -9.95 1.51 -0.02
N CYS A 472 -10.56 1.28 -1.19
CA CYS A 472 -12.00 1.40 -1.39
C CYS A 472 -12.79 0.47 -0.48
N ALA A 473 -12.41 -0.82 -0.42
CA ALA A 473 -13.09 -1.80 0.42
C ALA A 473 -13.05 -1.44 1.91
N ARG A 474 -11.91 -0.94 2.42
CA ARG A 474 -11.81 -0.49 3.81
C ARG A 474 -12.66 0.75 4.10
N VAL A 475 -12.80 1.66 3.13
CA VAL A 475 -13.72 2.81 3.22
C VAL A 475 -15.17 2.35 3.22
N ASP A 476 -15.54 1.43 2.34
CA ASP A 476 -16.89 0.86 2.26
C ASP A 476 -17.28 0.18 3.59
N GLU A 477 -16.37 -0.60 4.19
CA GLU A 477 -16.57 -1.19 5.53
C GLU A 477 -16.77 -0.16 6.65
N ALA A 478 -16.11 1.00 6.58
CA ALA A 478 -16.32 2.08 7.55
C ALA A 478 -17.65 2.80 7.36
N ILE A 479 -18.06 2.98 6.10
CA ILE A 479 -19.39 3.52 5.75
C ILE A 479 -20.48 2.58 6.27
N GLU A 480 -20.35 1.26 6.05
CA GLU A 480 -21.31 0.25 6.53
C GLU A 480 -21.41 0.23 8.06
N ARG A 481 -20.28 0.40 8.74
CA ARG A 481 -20.22 0.44 10.21
C ARG A 481 -20.90 1.69 10.79
N ALA A 482 -20.89 2.82 10.08
CA ALA A 482 -21.61 4.05 10.39
C ALA A 482 -21.51 4.51 11.87
N LEU A 483 -20.28 4.61 12.39
CA LEU A 483 -20.05 4.97 13.79
C LEU A 483 -20.54 6.41 14.10
N PRO A 484 -21.33 6.61 15.18
CA PRO A 484 -21.80 7.94 15.59
C PRO A 484 -20.68 8.94 15.87
N GLU A 485 -19.57 8.47 16.43
CA GLU A 485 -18.40 9.27 16.80
C GLU A 485 -17.52 9.66 15.60
N GLY A 486 -17.84 9.14 14.41
CA GLY A 486 -17.02 9.26 13.21
C GLY A 486 -15.80 8.34 13.21
N GLU A 487 -15.19 8.17 12.04
CA GLU A 487 -14.03 7.30 11.85
C GLU A 487 -13.11 7.88 10.78
N ARG A 488 -11.83 8.08 11.15
CA ARG A 488 -10.78 8.42 10.18
C ARG A 488 -9.93 7.20 9.92
N LEU A 489 -9.98 6.70 8.69
CA LEU A 489 -9.09 5.65 8.21
C LEU A 489 -7.78 6.29 7.74
N ARG A 490 -6.64 5.67 8.05
CA ARG A 490 -5.33 6.13 7.56
C ARG A 490 -4.72 5.08 6.65
N PHE A 491 -4.25 5.49 5.47
CA PHE A 491 -3.63 4.63 4.46
C PHE A 491 -2.24 5.14 4.15
N VAL A 492 -1.22 4.33 4.43
CA VAL A 492 0.16 4.57 4.01
C VAL A 492 0.33 4.00 2.60
N LEU A 493 0.70 4.85 1.65
CA LEU A 493 0.88 4.47 0.25
C LEU A 493 2.34 4.12 -0.05
N GLY A 494 2.69 2.84 0.01
CA GLY A 494 3.96 2.31 -0.50
C GLY A 494 3.93 2.12 -2.01
N THR A 495 3.62 3.18 -2.76
CA THR A 495 3.57 3.20 -4.23
C THR A 495 3.81 4.64 -4.72
N GLU A 496 4.00 4.82 -6.01
CA GLU A 496 4.20 6.12 -6.64
C GLU A 496 3.02 7.09 -6.47
N THR A 497 3.32 8.37 -6.60
CA THR A 497 2.40 9.49 -6.32
C THR A 497 1.37 9.71 -7.42
N GLY A 498 1.58 9.18 -8.63
CA GLY A 498 0.60 9.27 -9.70
C GLY A 498 -0.73 8.59 -9.36
N MET A 499 -0.77 7.67 -8.39
CA MET A 499 -2.02 7.02 -7.97
C MET A 499 -2.92 7.85 -7.07
N VAL A 500 -2.42 8.98 -6.59
CA VAL A 500 -3.11 9.81 -5.60
C VAL A 500 -4.44 10.32 -6.14
N THR A 501 -4.47 10.83 -7.37
CA THR A 501 -5.69 11.35 -7.99
C THR A 501 -6.76 10.25 -8.11
N SER A 502 -6.38 9.05 -8.55
CA SER A 502 -7.27 7.89 -8.68
C SER A 502 -7.85 7.47 -7.33
N ILE A 503 -7.01 7.32 -6.31
CA ILE A 503 -7.43 6.91 -4.97
C ILE A 503 -8.34 7.98 -4.35
N VAL A 504 -7.92 9.25 -4.36
CA VAL A 504 -8.68 10.34 -3.74
C VAL A 504 -10.06 10.49 -4.37
N ARG A 505 -10.18 10.44 -5.71
CA ARG A 505 -11.49 10.54 -6.37
C ARG A 505 -12.37 9.32 -6.10
N ALA A 506 -11.83 8.11 -6.13
CA ALA A 506 -12.59 6.90 -5.86
C ALA A 506 -13.11 6.84 -4.41
N VAL A 507 -12.30 7.29 -3.46
CA VAL A 507 -12.67 7.41 -2.05
C VAL A 507 -13.70 8.53 -1.85
N GLN A 508 -13.45 9.72 -2.40
CA GLN A 508 -14.38 10.85 -2.27
C GLN A 508 -15.75 10.54 -2.86
N ALA A 509 -15.81 9.84 -3.99
CA ALA A 509 -17.07 9.40 -4.59
C ALA A 509 -17.90 8.52 -3.64
N ARG A 510 -17.26 7.57 -2.95
CA ARG A 510 -17.90 6.72 -1.93
C ARG A 510 -18.39 7.53 -0.74
N LEU A 511 -17.57 8.44 -0.23
CA LEU A 511 -17.94 9.29 0.90
C LEU A 511 -19.11 10.22 0.56
N ARG A 512 -19.17 10.76 -0.67
CA ARG A 512 -20.31 11.54 -1.18
C ARG A 512 -21.58 10.70 -1.24
N ALA A 513 -21.51 9.50 -1.81
CA ALA A 513 -22.65 8.59 -1.87
C ALA A 513 -23.16 8.21 -0.47
N ALA A 514 -22.24 7.96 0.48
CA ALA A 514 -22.56 7.68 1.87
C ALA A 514 -23.27 8.86 2.56
N ARG A 515 -22.78 10.08 2.36
CA ARG A 515 -23.40 11.32 2.86
C ARG A 515 -24.81 11.50 2.32
N ASP A 516 -25.01 11.27 1.03
CA ASP A 516 -26.31 11.37 0.38
C ASP A 516 -27.29 10.29 0.88
N ALA A 517 -26.77 9.13 1.31
CA ALA A 517 -27.51 8.08 2.01
C ALA A 517 -27.69 8.33 3.53
N GLY A 518 -27.19 9.45 4.07
CA GLY A 518 -27.35 9.84 5.47
C GLY A 518 -26.22 9.41 6.43
N VAL A 519 -25.19 8.71 5.94
CA VAL A 519 -24.02 8.32 6.74
C VAL A 519 -23.00 9.46 6.74
N ARG A 520 -22.52 9.88 7.92
CA ARG A 520 -21.59 11.01 8.08
C ARG A 520 -20.42 10.63 8.98
N GLY A 521 -19.37 11.44 8.95
CA GLY A 521 -18.24 11.32 9.88
C GLY A 521 -17.15 10.32 9.46
N VAL A 522 -17.25 9.71 8.28
CA VAL A 522 -16.18 8.88 7.72
C VAL A 522 -15.22 9.75 6.91
N GLU A 523 -13.94 9.65 7.22
CA GLU A 523 -12.84 10.34 6.53
C GLU A 523 -11.72 9.35 6.17
N ALA A 524 -10.97 9.65 5.11
CA ALA A 524 -9.79 8.88 4.74
C ALA A 524 -8.57 9.79 4.65
N GLU A 525 -7.52 9.47 5.38
CA GLU A 525 -6.23 10.14 5.31
C GLU A 525 -5.26 9.29 4.48
N ILE A 526 -4.84 9.82 3.34
CA ILE A 526 -3.88 9.21 2.43
C ILE A 526 -2.50 9.79 2.74
N VAL A 527 -1.61 8.96 3.29
CA VAL A 527 -0.29 9.32 3.79
C VAL A 527 0.76 8.97 2.75
N PHE A 528 1.64 9.92 2.43
CA PHE A 528 2.76 9.73 1.49
C PHE A 528 4.05 9.50 2.27
N PRO A 529 4.58 8.27 2.30
CA PRO A 529 5.81 7.95 3.01
C PRO A 529 7.03 8.44 2.22
N VAL A 530 7.11 9.76 2.02
CA VAL A 530 8.23 10.46 1.37
C VAL A 530 8.98 11.26 2.43
N SER A 531 10.31 11.21 2.42
CA SER A 531 11.12 11.98 3.38
C SER A 531 10.88 13.48 3.20
N ALA A 532 10.77 14.22 4.31
CA ALA A 532 10.71 15.68 4.28
C ALA A 532 11.98 16.32 3.68
N ASP A 533 13.09 15.57 3.61
CA ASP A 533 14.35 15.99 2.99
C ASP A 533 14.41 15.72 1.47
N ALA A 534 13.44 14.97 0.91
CA ALA A 534 13.32 14.73 -0.52
C ALA A 534 12.55 15.87 -1.23
N ILE A 535 12.67 17.10 -0.73
CA ILE A 535 11.91 18.31 -1.07
C ILE A 535 12.95 19.36 -1.47
N THR A 536 13.18 19.52 -2.77
CA THR A 536 14.14 20.47 -3.33
C THR A 536 13.45 21.81 -3.57
N ALA A 537 14.01 22.90 -3.03
CA ALA A 537 13.54 24.25 -3.33
C ALA A 537 13.90 24.65 -4.77
N THR A 538 12.90 25.00 -5.57
CA THR A 538 13.04 25.31 -7.01
C THR A 538 13.52 26.74 -7.29
N GLY A 539 13.45 27.63 -6.30
CA GLY A 539 13.71 29.06 -6.46
C GLY A 539 12.61 29.84 -7.19
N ASP A 540 11.48 29.21 -7.53
CA ASP A 540 10.32 29.86 -8.15
C ASP A 540 9.34 30.38 -7.08
N ALA A 541 8.75 31.56 -7.32
CA ALA A 541 7.75 32.15 -6.43
C ALA A 541 6.37 31.47 -6.53
N GLU A 542 6.07 30.80 -7.64
CA GLU A 542 4.79 30.12 -7.89
C GLU A 542 4.82 28.62 -7.51
N ILE A 543 5.96 27.95 -7.66
CA ILE A 543 6.14 26.53 -7.28
C ILE A 543 7.42 26.39 -6.46
N PRO A 544 7.43 26.72 -5.15
CA PRO A 544 8.67 26.86 -4.39
C PRO A 544 9.41 25.54 -4.10
N VAL A 545 8.82 24.37 -4.38
CA VAL A 545 9.38 23.06 -4.03
C VAL A 545 9.01 21.96 -5.02
N VAL A 546 9.96 21.09 -5.38
CA VAL A 546 9.82 19.85 -6.16
C VAL A 546 10.40 18.65 -5.39
N PRO A 547 9.75 17.47 -5.39
CA PRO A 547 10.35 16.24 -4.86
C PRO A 547 11.64 15.84 -5.59
N GLY A 548 12.67 15.39 -4.85
CA GLY A 548 13.91 14.87 -5.43
C GLY A 548 15.12 14.94 -4.50
N VAL A 549 16.11 14.08 -4.74
CA VAL A 549 17.42 14.07 -4.08
C VAL A 549 18.34 15.05 -4.81
N VAL A 550 19.20 15.77 -4.07
CA VAL A 550 20.25 16.60 -4.67
C VAL A 550 21.29 15.67 -5.32
N ALA A 551 21.16 15.44 -6.63
CA ALA A 551 22.22 14.97 -7.48
C ALA A 551 22.24 15.84 -8.75
N GLY A 552 23.39 16.47 -8.99
CA GLY A 552 23.57 17.41 -10.09
C GLY A 552 23.41 16.74 -11.46
N GLU A 553 23.08 17.61 -12.43
CA GLU A 553 22.93 17.37 -13.87
C GLU A 553 21.52 17.00 -14.38
N GLY A 554 20.72 18.04 -14.63
CA GLY A 554 19.91 18.15 -15.85
C GLY A 554 18.39 17.92 -15.71
N CYS A 555 17.62 18.99 -15.45
CA CYS A 555 16.22 19.09 -15.87
C CYS A 555 15.82 20.54 -16.16
N SER A 556 14.89 20.68 -17.10
CA SER A 556 14.26 21.93 -17.54
C SER A 556 13.50 22.65 -16.43
N LEU A 557 13.31 23.96 -16.62
CA LEU A 557 12.77 24.92 -15.64
C LEU A 557 11.27 24.75 -15.32
N ASP A 558 10.54 23.94 -16.08
CA ASP A 558 9.12 23.67 -15.87
C ASP A 558 8.98 22.24 -15.30
N GLY A 559 8.72 22.15 -13.99
CA GLY A 559 8.77 20.92 -13.18
C GLY A 559 7.74 19.84 -13.49
N GLY A 560 7.74 19.29 -14.70
CA GLY A 560 6.84 18.20 -15.14
C GLY A 560 7.38 16.78 -14.95
N GLY A 561 8.55 16.63 -14.34
CA GLY A 561 9.17 15.35 -13.93
C GLY A 561 9.59 15.40 -12.48
N ALA A 562 8.71 15.92 -11.61
CA ALA A 562 9.08 16.45 -10.30
C ALA A 562 9.35 15.39 -9.21
N ALA A 563 9.92 14.23 -9.55
CA ALA A 563 10.44 13.30 -8.54
C ALA A 563 11.79 12.67 -8.91
N PHE A 564 12.18 12.66 -10.19
CA PHE A 564 13.40 11.96 -10.64
C PHE A 564 14.02 12.66 -11.86
N PRO A 565 15.28 13.13 -11.78
CA PRO A 565 16.01 13.68 -12.93
C PRO A 565 16.17 12.69 -14.10
N ASP A 566 16.09 11.39 -13.81
CA ASP A 566 16.35 10.31 -14.76
C ASP A 566 15.07 9.62 -15.29
N LEU A 567 13.88 9.98 -14.79
CA LEU A 567 12.61 9.50 -15.35
C LEU A 567 12.13 10.49 -16.41
N LYS A 568 12.46 10.21 -17.67
CA LYS A 568 11.98 11.00 -18.82
C LYS A 568 10.57 10.53 -19.17
N MET A 569 9.54 11.19 -18.62
CA MET A 569 8.12 10.96 -18.93
C MET A 569 7.55 12.15 -19.72
N ASN A 570 6.34 12.00 -20.29
CA ASN A 570 5.65 13.15 -20.89
C ASN A 570 5.33 14.21 -19.83
N SER A 571 5.65 15.47 -20.12
CA SER A 571 5.33 16.65 -19.29
C SER A 571 4.18 17.47 -19.86
#